data_AF-A0A3B8JCQ9-F1
#
_entry.id   AF-A0A3B8JCQ9-F1
#
_cell.length_a   1.000
_cell.length_b   1.000
_cell.length_c   1.000
_cell.angle_alpha   90.00
_cell.angle_beta   90.00
_cell.angle_gamma   90.00
#
_symmetry.space_group_name_H-M   'P 1'
#
loop_
_entity.id
_entity.type
_entity.pdbx_description
1 polymer ?
#
loop_
_entity_poly.entity_id
_entity_poly.type
_entity_poly.pdbx_seq_one_letter_code
_entity_poly.pdbx_strand_id
1 'polypeptide(L)'
;VSTANGTKTLIWADEFNGTQLNANHWNVENTNGCPDLCGFGNQELQAYTNRTQNVSVENGKLVLTARRESLMDRDFTSGKVTSAEKVNISYGVVEASIQLPDLNNGLWPAFWMLHTRNVWPYTGEIDIMEAGHYALSQDANEEVKSNLFWRAEEAGVNANLQWGNEDAFTYYTGASSGSQAHEAYFVYRLTWTPDQLVTTILQTDANGEPIESTETEMMRIDRDPLNPTFDNEFFTGDDFYVILNLAVGGWFPFDVNAGENTAANVTALPTP
;
A
#
# COMPACT_ATOMS: atom_id res chain seq x y z
N VAL A 1 -9.83 16.17 11.01
CA VAL A 1 -9.24 17.22 11.87
C VAL A 1 -9.65 16.99 13.31
N SER A 2 -8.69 16.79 14.22
CA SER A 2 -8.95 16.57 15.65
C SER A 2 -9.36 17.89 16.32
N THR A 3 -10.51 17.90 17.01
CA THR A 3 -10.87 18.98 17.93
C THR A 3 -10.30 18.68 19.32
N ALA A 4 -10.20 19.70 20.18
CA ALA A 4 -9.59 19.64 21.53
C ALA A 4 -10.14 18.57 22.49
N ASN A 5 -11.11 17.74 22.08
CA ASN A 5 -11.64 16.58 22.81
C ASN A 5 -11.29 15.22 22.16
N GLY A 6 -10.38 15.17 21.17
CA GLY A 6 -9.93 13.90 20.56
C GLY A 6 -10.97 13.20 19.68
N THR A 7 -12.08 13.85 19.36
CA THR A 7 -13.12 13.26 18.49
C THR A 7 -12.70 13.36 17.02
N LYS A 8 -12.42 12.21 16.38
CA LYS A 8 -12.22 12.10 14.93
C LYS A 8 -13.56 12.41 14.24
N THR A 9 -13.54 13.27 13.21
CA THR A 9 -14.70 13.52 12.35
C THR A 9 -14.43 12.89 10.99
N LEU A 10 -15.30 12.01 10.53
CA LEU A 10 -15.24 11.44 9.19
C LEU A 10 -15.49 12.54 8.16
N ILE A 11 -14.54 12.73 7.23
CA ILE A 11 -14.62 13.75 6.18
C ILE A 11 -14.88 13.16 4.80
N TRP A 12 -14.47 11.91 4.58
CA TRP A 12 -14.67 11.17 3.33
C TRP A 12 -14.52 9.66 3.62
N ALA A 13 -15.27 8.85 2.88
CA ALA A 13 -15.15 7.38 2.89
C ALA A 13 -15.68 6.80 1.56
N ASP A 14 -15.22 5.59 1.23
CA ASP A 14 -15.81 4.74 0.21
C ASP A 14 -16.05 3.34 0.78
N GLU A 15 -17.31 3.05 1.11
CA GLU A 15 -17.73 1.76 1.67
C GLU A 15 -17.97 0.71 0.57
N PHE A 16 -17.73 1.04 -0.71
CA PHE A 16 -17.91 0.16 -1.86
C PHE A 16 -19.30 -0.53 -1.94
N ASN A 17 -20.34 0.13 -1.42
CA ASN A 17 -21.72 -0.40 -1.37
C ASN A 17 -22.43 -0.42 -2.74
N GLY A 18 -21.80 0.12 -3.79
CA GLY A 18 -22.33 0.12 -5.15
C GLY A 18 -22.16 -1.22 -5.86
N THR A 19 -22.48 -1.24 -7.15
CA THR A 19 -22.25 -2.40 -8.04
C THR A 19 -21.02 -2.21 -8.94
N GLN A 20 -20.34 -1.08 -8.82
CA GLN A 20 -19.16 -0.72 -9.61
C GLN A 20 -18.32 0.29 -8.82
N LEU A 21 -17.03 0.39 -9.18
CA LEU A 21 -16.13 1.37 -8.59
C LEU A 21 -16.63 2.79 -8.85
N ASN A 22 -16.63 3.64 -7.81
CA ASN A 22 -17.07 5.02 -7.95
C ASN A 22 -16.03 5.84 -8.73
N ALA A 23 -16.33 6.16 -9.99
CA ALA A 23 -15.45 6.94 -10.86
C ALA A 23 -15.24 8.39 -10.41
N ASN A 24 -16.02 8.91 -9.45
CA ASN A 24 -15.75 10.22 -8.84
C ASN A 24 -14.68 10.14 -7.75
N HIS A 25 -14.38 8.94 -7.25
CA HIS A 25 -13.38 8.71 -6.20
C HIS A 25 -12.10 8.11 -6.77
N TRP A 26 -12.22 7.20 -7.73
CA TRP A 26 -11.11 6.35 -8.17
C TRP A 26 -10.87 6.43 -9.68
N ASN A 27 -9.60 6.47 -10.06
CA ASN A 27 -9.09 6.12 -11.38
C ASN A 27 -8.71 4.64 -11.40
N VAL A 28 -8.71 4.03 -12.58
CA VAL A 28 -8.27 2.65 -12.76
C VAL A 28 -7.13 2.62 -13.77
N GLU A 29 -6.00 2.04 -13.38
CA GLU A 29 -4.83 1.90 -14.26
C GLU A 29 -5.08 0.86 -15.37
N ASN A 30 -4.60 1.16 -16.56
CA ASN A 30 -4.72 0.29 -17.72
C ASN A 30 -3.45 0.35 -18.59
N THR A 31 -2.35 -0.16 -18.03
CA THR A 31 -1.00 -0.08 -18.59
C THR A 31 -0.08 -1.14 -17.98
N ASN A 32 1.06 -1.40 -18.61
CA ASN A 32 2.17 -2.21 -18.09
C ASN A 32 3.38 -1.34 -17.65
N GLY A 33 3.19 -0.02 -17.59
CA GLY A 33 4.19 0.99 -17.25
C GLY A 33 5.08 1.44 -18.42
N CYS A 34 5.06 0.77 -19.57
CA CYS A 34 5.92 1.13 -20.71
C CYS A 34 5.36 2.28 -21.56
N PRO A 35 6.23 3.06 -22.25
CA PRO A 35 7.69 2.92 -22.29
C PRO A 35 8.43 3.61 -21.13
N ASP A 36 7.75 4.46 -20.37
CA ASP A 36 8.41 5.41 -19.45
C ASP A 36 8.90 4.74 -18.16
N LEU A 37 8.14 3.78 -17.64
CA LEU A 37 8.40 3.11 -16.37
C LEU A 37 7.98 1.63 -16.45
N CYS A 38 8.51 0.91 -17.44
CA CYS A 38 8.22 -0.51 -17.66
C CYS A 38 8.35 -1.33 -16.35
N GLY A 39 7.32 -2.13 -16.03
CA GLY A 39 7.33 -2.92 -14.78
C GLY A 39 7.25 -2.04 -13.54
N PHE A 40 6.70 -0.83 -13.70
CA PHE A 40 6.46 0.19 -12.67
C PHE A 40 7.71 0.58 -11.88
N GLY A 41 8.90 0.43 -12.47
CA GLY A 41 10.18 0.72 -11.83
C GLY A 41 10.70 -0.41 -10.95
N ASN A 42 9.83 -1.40 -10.67
CA ASN A 42 10.07 -2.44 -9.68
C ASN A 42 10.19 -3.86 -10.28
N GLN A 43 10.31 -3.97 -11.61
CA GLN A 43 10.28 -5.24 -12.34
C GLN A 43 9.00 -6.07 -12.11
N GLU A 44 7.89 -5.38 -11.88
CA GLU A 44 6.57 -6.00 -11.76
C GLU A 44 6.19 -6.75 -13.06
N LEU A 45 5.58 -7.93 -12.89
CA LEU A 45 5.29 -8.89 -13.97
C LEU A 45 3.89 -8.74 -14.58
N GLN A 46 3.02 -7.95 -13.97
CA GLN A 46 1.64 -7.75 -14.43
C GLN A 46 1.48 -6.54 -15.36
N ALA A 47 0.41 -6.59 -16.16
CA ALA A 47 -0.25 -5.40 -16.67
C ALA A 47 -1.45 -5.05 -15.77
N TYR A 48 -1.55 -3.81 -15.31
CA TYR A 48 -2.78 -3.35 -14.68
C TYR A 48 -3.85 -3.14 -15.75
N THR A 49 -5.09 -3.53 -15.47
CA THR A 49 -6.19 -3.39 -16.43
C THR A 49 -7.45 -2.85 -15.78
N ASN A 50 -8.27 -2.16 -16.57
CA ASN A 50 -9.59 -1.67 -16.15
C ASN A 50 -10.72 -2.70 -16.34
N ARG A 51 -10.39 -3.97 -16.55
CA ARG A 51 -11.36 -5.04 -16.77
C ARG A 51 -11.99 -5.46 -15.45
N THR A 52 -13.25 -5.85 -15.48
CA THR A 52 -13.99 -6.28 -14.28
C THR A 52 -13.42 -7.55 -13.64
N GLN A 53 -12.63 -8.33 -14.38
CA GLN A 53 -11.92 -9.49 -13.84
C GLN A 53 -10.71 -9.10 -12.97
N ASN A 54 -10.24 -7.86 -13.03
CA ASN A 54 -9.10 -7.37 -12.26
C ASN A 54 -9.50 -6.30 -11.24
N VAL A 55 -10.54 -5.51 -11.52
CA VAL A 55 -11.09 -4.49 -10.62
C VAL A 55 -12.61 -4.60 -10.60
N SER A 56 -13.16 -5.00 -9.45
CA SER A 56 -14.61 -5.13 -9.29
C SER A 56 -15.06 -4.60 -7.92
N VAL A 57 -16.36 -4.36 -7.80
CA VAL A 57 -17.01 -4.08 -6.53
C VAL A 57 -18.07 -5.13 -6.30
N GLU A 58 -17.95 -5.87 -5.20
CA GLU A 58 -18.89 -6.91 -4.83
C GLU A 58 -19.03 -6.99 -3.30
N ASN A 59 -20.27 -7.19 -2.83
CA ASN A 59 -20.58 -7.40 -1.42
C ASN A 59 -20.02 -6.32 -0.47
N GLY A 60 -20.05 -5.04 -0.89
CA GLY A 60 -19.54 -3.93 -0.08
C GLY A 60 -18.01 -3.82 -0.07
N LYS A 61 -17.33 -4.38 -1.08
CA LYS A 61 -15.85 -4.45 -1.14
C LYS A 61 -15.34 -4.10 -2.52
N LEU A 62 -14.23 -3.37 -2.56
CA LEU A 62 -13.35 -3.36 -3.71
C LEU A 62 -12.58 -4.68 -3.76
N VAL A 63 -12.62 -5.37 -4.89
CA VAL A 63 -11.86 -6.60 -5.13
C VAL A 63 -10.87 -6.36 -6.27
N LEU A 64 -9.58 -6.44 -5.94
CA LEU A 64 -8.48 -6.42 -6.89
C LEU A 64 -7.99 -7.85 -7.10
N THR A 65 -7.98 -8.32 -8.34
CA THR A 65 -7.67 -9.72 -8.66
C THR A 65 -6.50 -9.81 -9.62
N ALA A 66 -5.43 -10.47 -9.19
CA ALA A 66 -4.33 -10.88 -10.04
C ALA A 66 -4.68 -12.18 -10.78
N ARG A 67 -4.35 -12.28 -12.06
CA ARG A 67 -4.64 -13.45 -12.91
C ARG A 67 -3.45 -13.77 -13.79
N ARG A 68 -3.16 -15.06 -13.98
CA ARG A 68 -2.23 -15.54 -15.00
C ARG A 68 -2.91 -15.49 -16.36
N GLU A 69 -2.60 -14.44 -17.11
CA GLU A 69 -3.22 -14.15 -18.40
C GLU A 69 -2.28 -13.25 -19.19
N SER A 70 -1.93 -13.66 -20.41
CA SER A 70 -1.05 -12.86 -21.26
C SER A 70 -1.78 -11.66 -21.85
N LEU A 71 -1.35 -10.45 -21.48
CA LEU A 71 -1.91 -9.20 -21.98
C LEU A 71 -0.88 -8.07 -21.89
N MET A 72 -0.87 -7.14 -22.87
CA MET A 72 0.10 -6.02 -22.92
C MET A 72 1.56 -6.45 -22.69
N ASP A 73 1.97 -7.54 -23.35
CA ASP A 73 3.32 -8.12 -23.25
C ASP A 73 3.75 -8.52 -21.82
N ARG A 74 2.77 -8.88 -20.97
CA ARG A 74 2.95 -9.39 -19.61
C ARG A 74 2.29 -10.75 -19.45
N ASP A 75 2.76 -11.54 -18.49
CA ASP A 75 2.24 -12.89 -18.19
C ASP A 75 1.08 -12.88 -17.19
N PHE A 76 0.86 -11.72 -16.56
CA PHE A 76 -0.18 -11.53 -15.55
C PHE A 76 -0.97 -10.25 -15.81
N THR A 77 -2.20 -10.23 -15.30
CA THR A 77 -3.00 -9.02 -15.19
C THR A 77 -3.41 -8.79 -13.76
N SER A 78 -3.59 -7.53 -13.37
CA SER A 78 -4.05 -7.19 -12.02
C SER A 78 -4.79 -5.85 -11.97
N GLY A 79 -5.20 -5.44 -10.77
CA GLY A 79 -5.88 -4.18 -10.50
C GLY A 79 -5.00 -3.17 -9.76
N LYS A 80 -5.06 -1.90 -10.17
CA LYS A 80 -4.53 -0.75 -9.46
C LYS A 80 -5.50 0.41 -9.61
N VAL A 81 -5.85 1.04 -8.49
CA VAL A 81 -6.73 2.21 -8.44
C VAL A 81 -6.06 3.35 -7.69
N THR A 82 -6.33 4.58 -8.13
CA THR A 82 -5.77 5.78 -7.49
C THR A 82 -6.86 6.80 -7.24
N SER A 83 -6.76 7.59 -6.17
CA SER A 83 -7.65 8.74 -5.95
C SER A 83 -7.11 10.06 -6.52
N ALA A 84 -6.05 9.99 -7.34
CA ALA A 84 -5.39 11.15 -7.93
C ALA A 84 -6.40 12.10 -8.61
N GLU A 85 -6.25 13.39 -8.34
CA GLU A 85 -7.11 14.48 -8.84
C GLU A 85 -8.60 14.39 -8.41
N LYS A 86 -8.95 13.45 -7.52
CA LYS A 86 -10.33 13.20 -7.07
C LYS A 86 -10.48 13.39 -5.56
N VAL A 87 -9.70 12.64 -4.79
CA VAL A 87 -9.67 12.70 -3.33
C VAL A 87 -8.22 12.82 -2.90
N ASN A 88 -7.88 13.97 -2.35
CA ASN A 88 -6.56 14.23 -1.79
C ASN A 88 -6.69 14.49 -0.29
N ILE A 89 -5.66 14.14 0.44
CA ILE A 89 -5.61 14.16 1.89
C ILE A 89 -4.33 14.88 2.30
N SER A 90 -4.49 15.88 3.16
CA SER A 90 -3.42 16.46 3.97
C SER A 90 -3.76 16.25 5.43
N TYR A 91 -2.93 15.49 6.13
CA TYR A 91 -3.09 15.16 7.55
C TYR A 91 -4.42 14.47 7.90
N GLY A 92 -4.54 14.11 9.17
CA GLY A 92 -5.69 13.40 9.72
C GLY A 92 -5.43 11.91 9.86
N VAL A 93 -6.46 11.13 9.59
CA VAL A 93 -6.43 9.67 9.73
C VAL A 93 -6.93 9.07 8.43
N VAL A 94 -6.15 8.14 7.88
CA VAL A 94 -6.49 7.37 6.68
C VAL A 94 -6.50 5.91 7.08
N GLU A 95 -7.61 5.22 6.81
CA GLU A 95 -7.81 3.84 7.22
C GLU A 95 -8.35 3.02 6.04
N ALA A 96 -7.91 1.76 5.95
CA ALA A 96 -8.50 0.78 5.06
C ALA A 96 -8.59 -0.58 5.77
N SER A 97 -9.78 -1.20 5.74
CA SER A 97 -9.99 -2.58 6.16
C SER A 97 -9.73 -3.52 4.98
N ILE A 98 -8.65 -4.29 5.04
CA ILE A 98 -8.16 -5.08 3.91
C ILE A 98 -7.89 -6.52 4.38
N GLN A 99 -8.37 -7.49 3.61
CA GLN A 99 -7.92 -8.87 3.65
C GLN A 99 -7.03 -9.12 2.43
N LEU A 100 -5.86 -9.71 2.65
CA LEU A 100 -4.91 -9.99 1.57
C LEU A 100 -5.19 -11.36 0.92
N PRO A 101 -4.74 -11.61 -0.32
CA PRO A 101 -4.67 -12.97 -0.84
C PRO A 101 -3.56 -13.75 -0.11
N ASP A 102 -3.47 -15.07 -0.33
CA ASP A 102 -2.26 -15.81 0.04
C ASP A 102 -1.07 -15.21 -0.72
N LEU A 103 -0.04 -14.82 0.02
CA LEU A 103 1.11 -14.07 -0.50
C LEU A 103 2.30 -14.94 -0.86
N ASN A 104 2.29 -16.20 -0.44
CA ASN A 104 3.41 -17.10 -0.68
C ASN A 104 3.62 -17.33 -2.17
N ASN A 105 4.84 -17.08 -2.65
CA ASN A 105 5.23 -17.18 -4.05
C ASN A 105 4.61 -16.08 -4.96
N GLY A 106 4.75 -14.79 -4.60
CA GLY A 106 4.91 -13.75 -5.61
C GLY A 106 3.80 -12.69 -5.78
N LEU A 107 2.89 -12.53 -4.81
CA LEU A 107 1.95 -11.39 -4.81
C LEU A 107 2.45 -10.27 -3.92
N TRP A 108 2.19 -9.03 -4.32
CA TRP A 108 2.60 -7.81 -3.61
C TRP A 108 1.44 -6.81 -3.56
N PRO A 109 0.51 -6.96 -2.60
CA PRO A 109 -0.50 -5.95 -2.33
C PRO A 109 0.12 -4.73 -1.68
N ALA A 110 -0.42 -3.55 -1.99
CA ALA A 110 -0.04 -2.29 -1.38
C ALA A 110 -1.23 -1.36 -1.16
N PHE A 111 -1.23 -0.68 -0.01
CA PHE A 111 -2.04 0.48 0.31
C PHE A 111 -1.11 1.62 0.71
N TRP A 112 -1.06 2.64 -0.13
CA TRP A 112 -0.01 3.65 -0.09
C TRP A 112 -0.51 4.98 -0.64
N MET A 113 0.31 6.01 -0.53
CA MET A 113 -0.02 7.37 -0.92
C MET A 113 1.15 8.04 -1.63
N LEU A 114 0.84 8.81 -2.66
CA LEU A 114 1.81 9.68 -3.34
C LEU A 114 1.37 11.12 -3.25
N HIS A 115 2.34 12.03 -3.18
CA HIS A 115 2.05 13.46 -3.27
C HIS A 115 1.41 13.78 -4.63
N THR A 116 0.39 14.63 -4.62
CA THR A 116 -0.30 15.17 -5.81
C THR A 116 0.60 15.78 -6.89
N ARG A 117 1.80 16.29 -6.56
CA ARG A 117 2.78 16.77 -7.55
C ARG A 117 3.46 15.62 -8.31
N ASN A 118 3.47 14.42 -7.72
CA ASN A 118 3.99 13.18 -8.29
C ASN A 118 5.39 13.32 -8.91
N VAL A 119 6.33 13.89 -8.15
CA VAL A 119 7.73 13.99 -8.56
C VAL A 119 8.54 13.07 -7.64
N TRP A 120 8.54 11.77 -7.95
CA TRP A 120 9.21 10.78 -7.12
C TRP A 120 10.74 10.84 -7.26
N PRO A 121 11.52 10.67 -6.17
CA PRO A 121 11.11 10.57 -4.76
C PRO A 121 11.02 11.94 -4.08
N TYR A 122 11.23 13.04 -4.82
CA TYR A 122 11.34 14.41 -4.32
C TYR A 122 10.13 14.94 -3.55
N THR A 123 8.95 14.40 -3.82
CA THR A 123 7.72 14.86 -3.19
C THR A 123 7.22 13.91 -2.10
N GLY A 124 7.90 12.80 -1.87
CA GLY A 124 7.51 11.82 -0.85
C GLY A 124 6.51 10.76 -1.32
N GLU A 125 6.63 9.59 -0.70
CA GLU A 125 5.77 8.42 -0.79
C GLU A 125 5.53 7.88 0.62
N ILE A 126 4.29 7.47 0.91
CA ILE A 126 3.89 6.90 2.20
C ILE A 126 3.25 5.54 1.94
N ASP A 127 3.96 4.47 2.24
CA ASP A 127 3.46 3.10 2.18
C ASP A 127 2.88 2.72 3.53
N ILE A 128 1.54 2.76 3.63
CA ILE A 128 0.83 2.45 4.87
C ILE A 128 0.85 0.93 5.13
N MET A 129 0.75 0.15 4.05
CA MET A 129 0.84 -1.30 4.07
C MET A 129 1.41 -1.83 2.76
N GLU A 130 2.44 -2.65 2.88
CA GLU A 130 2.92 -3.58 1.85
C GLU A 130 3.07 -4.98 2.44
N ALA A 131 2.87 -6.02 1.64
CA ALA A 131 3.07 -7.39 2.08
C ALA A 131 3.53 -8.29 0.92
N GLY A 132 4.07 -9.46 1.23
CA GLY A 132 4.61 -10.38 0.22
C GLY A 132 6.13 -10.46 0.17
N HIS A 133 6.85 -9.84 1.09
CA HIS A 133 8.31 -9.74 1.09
C HIS A 133 9.00 -11.12 1.10
N TYR A 134 9.97 -11.31 0.19
CA TYR A 134 10.77 -12.54 0.04
C TYR A 134 9.94 -13.85 0.04
N ALA A 135 8.91 -13.90 -0.79
CA ALA A 135 7.88 -14.93 -0.75
C ALA A 135 8.31 -16.35 -1.12
N LEU A 136 9.59 -16.57 -1.48
CA LEU A 136 10.16 -17.91 -1.69
C LEU A 136 11.00 -18.42 -0.51
N SER A 137 11.46 -17.53 0.37
CA SER A 137 12.36 -17.90 1.47
C SER A 137 11.71 -17.83 2.86
N GLN A 138 10.50 -17.30 2.96
CA GLN A 138 9.74 -17.17 4.21
C GLN A 138 8.23 -17.26 3.96
N ASP A 139 7.45 -17.44 5.03
CA ASP A 139 6.00 -17.33 4.95
C ASP A 139 5.61 -15.85 4.83
N ALA A 140 5.31 -15.43 3.61
CA ALA A 140 5.02 -14.04 3.29
C ALA A 140 3.71 -13.54 3.90
N ASN A 141 2.85 -14.44 4.36
CA ASN A 141 1.59 -14.09 5.01
C ASN A 141 1.76 -13.61 6.45
N GLU A 142 2.91 -13.88 7.06
CA GLU A 142 3.17 -13.50 8.45
C GLU A 142 3.62 -12.05 8.56
N GLU A 143 4.12 -11.42 7.50
CA GLU A 143 4.75 -10.10 7.58
C GLU A 143 3.99 -9.03 6.82
N VAL A 144 3.87 -7.85 7.45
CA VAL A 144 3.41 -6.63 6.81
C VAL A 144 4.42 -5.52 7.06
N LYS A 145 4.67 -4.70 6.04
CA LYS A 145 5.63 -3.61 6.03
C LYS A 145 4.98 -2.25 5.80
N SER A 146 5.69 -1.22 6.24
CA SER A 146 5.35 0.19 6.08
C SER A 146 6.65 0.95 5.86
N ASN A 147 6.64 1.84 4.88
CA ASN A 147 7.82 2.53 4.38
C ASN A 147 7.47 3.99 4.04
N LEU A 148 8.46 4.86 4.14
CA LEU A 148 8.47 6.17 3.51
C LEU A 148 9.63 6.23 2.54
N PHE A 149 9.41 6.79 1.35
CA PHE A 149 10.46 7.12 0.41
C PHE A 149 10.51 8.62 0.17
N TRP A 150 11.70 9.21 0.22
CA TRP A 150 11.88 10.63 -0.07
C TRP A 150 13.31 10.97 -0.52
N ARG A 151 13.55 12.25 -0.77
CA ARG A 151 14.88 12.82 -1.01
C ARG A 151 15.16 13.90 0.03
N ALA A 152 16.35 13.87 0.64
CA ALA A 152 16.81 14.94 1.54
C ALA A 152 17.94 15.75 0.91
N GLU A 153 17.68 16.38 -0.24
CA GLU A 153 18.71 17.16 -0.95
C GLU A 153 19.19 18.36 -0.15
N GLU A 154 18.31 19.00 0.63
CA GLU A 154 18.67 20.10 1.53
C GLU A 154 19.63 19.65 2.65
N ALA A 155 19.59 18.36 3.02
CA ALA A 155 20.53 17.73 3.93
C ALA A 155 21.80 17.17 3.21
N GLY A 156 21.94 17.42 1.90
CA GLY A 156 23.09 16.99 1.09
C GLY A 156 23.07 15.51 0.69
N VAL A 157 21.92 14.83 0.81
CA VAL A 157 21.82 13.40 0.49
C VAL A 157 21.49 13.19 -0.98
N ASN A 158 22.46 12.63 -1.71
CA ASN A 158 22.34 12.30 -3.13
C ASN A 158 21.88 10.85 -3.40
N ALA A 159 21.08 10.28 -2.51
CA ALA A 159 20.44 8.97 -2.67
C ALA A 159 18.95 9.06 -2.34
N ASN A 160 18.15 8.12 -2.85
CA ASN A 160 16.78 7.94 -2.38
C ASN A 160 16.87 7.43 -0.95
N LEU A 161 16.15 8.09 -0.06
CA LEU A 161 16.08 7.69 1.34
C LEU A 161 14.82 6.86 1.54
N GLN A 162 14.96 5.88 2.42
CA GLN A 162 13.88 5.04 2.89
C GLN A 162 13.95 5.02 4.41
N TRP A 163 12.78 5.10 5.04
CA TRP A 163 12.61 4.81 6.45
C TRP A 163 11.37 3.98 6.59
N GLY A 164 11.52 2.83 7.23
CA GLY A 164 10.44 1.89 7.33
C GLY A 164 10.75 0.82 8.34
N ASN A 165 9.79 -0.05 8.51
CA ASN A 165 9.90 -1.14 9.45
C ASN A 165 10.71 -2.32 8.91
N GLU A 166 11.26 -2.19 7.69
CA GLU A 166 12.19 -3.14 7.05
C GLU A 166 13.45 -3.42 7.88
N ASP A 167 13.95 -2.43 8.62
CA ASP A 167 15.20 -2.53 9.37
C ASP A 167 15.01 -2.64 10.89
N ALA A 168 13.78 -2.51 11.42
CA ALA A 168 13.57 -2.32 12.86
C ALA A 168 12.37 -3.06 13.49
N PHE A 169 11.27 -3.30 12.77
CA PHE A 169 10.04 -3.81 13.40
C PHE A 169 9.09 -4.52 12.42
N THR A 170 9.19 -5.84 12.29
CA THR A 170 8.18 -6.61 11.55
C THR A 170 6.95 -6.89 12.43
N TYR A 171 5.75 -6.50 11.97
CA TYR A 171 4.52 -6.99 12.61
C TYR A 171 4.19 -8.38 12.09
N TYR A 172 4.29 -9.37 12.98
CA TYR A 172 3.98 -10.76 12.67
C TYR A 172 2.49 -11.04 12.85
N THR A 173 1.68 -11.03 11.79
CA THR A 173 0.21 -11.14 11.88
C THR A 173 -0.22 -12.43 12.58
N GLY A 174 0.28 -13.59 12.17
CA GLY A 174 -0.07 -14.88 12.78
C GLY A 174 0.25 -14.95 14.27
N ALA A 175 1.45 -14.52 14.67
CA ALA A 175 1.89 -14.56 16.06
C ALA A 175 1.27 -13.46 16.94
N SER A 176 1.06 -12.26 16.39
CA SER A 176 0.61 -11.07 17.14
C SER A 176 -0.90 -10.96 17.21
N SER A 177 -1.62 -11.54 16.24
CA SER A 177 -3.08 -11.45 16.17
C SER A 177 -3.83 -12.78 16.31
N GLY A 178 -3.15 -13.92 16.12
CA GLY A 178 -3.78 -15.24 16.09
C GLY A 178 -4.38 -15.63 14.73
N SER A 179 -4.18 -14.80 13.69
CA SER A 179 -4.57 -15.06 12.30
C SER A 179 -3.55 -14.45 11.33
N GLN A 180 -3.34 -15.07 10.18
CA GLN A 180 -2.48 -14.48 9.14
C GLN A 180 -3.22 -13.46 8.26
N ALA A 181 -2.48 -12.62 7.52
CA ALA A 181 -3.04 -11.53 6.71
C ALA A 181 -4.03 -11.97 5.62
N HIS A 182 -3.94 -13.24 5.18
CA HIS A 182 -4.85 -13.81 4.18
C HIS A 182 -6.11 -14.43 4.79
N GLU A 183 -6.13 -14.68 6.10
CA GLU A 183 -7.22 -15.38 6.79
C GLU A 183 -8.28 -14.43 7.37
N ALA A 184 -7.93 -13.15 7.57
CA ALA A 184 -8.77 -12.17 8.22
C ALA A 184 -8.60 -10.76 7.61
N TYR A 185 -9.55 -9.87 7.92
CA TYR A 185 -9.39 -8.45 7.67
C TYR A 185 -8.56 -7.82 8.77
N PHE A 186 -7.74 -6.86 8.37
CA PHE A 186 -7.03 -5.95 9.28
C PHE A 186 -7.30 -4.51 8.85
N VAL A 187 -7.37 -3.60 9.81
CA VAL A 187 -7.37 -2.16 9.52
C VAL A 187 -5.93 -1.67 9.50
N TYR A 188 -5.51 -1.17 8.35
CA TYR A 188 -4.25 -0.46 8.19
C TYR A 188 -4.54 1.03 8.29
N ARG A 189 -3.89 1.69 9.24
CA ARG A 189 -4.19 3.06 9.65
C ARG A 189 -2.94 3.92 9.55
N LEU A 190 -3.07 5.07 8.92
CA LEU A 190 -2.14 6.18 9.01
C LEU A 190 -2.74 7.26 9.92
N THR A 191 -2.03 7.65 10.97
CA THR A 191 -2.27 8.88 11.72
C THR A 191 -1.20 9.90 11.37
N TRP A 192 -1.59 10.98 10.69
CA TRP A 192 -0.69 11.97 10.15
C TRP A 192 -1.05 13.37 10.66
N THR A 193 -0.08 14.05 11.24
CA THR A 193 -0.21 15.37 11.81
C THR A 193 0.95 16.24 11.33
N PRO A 194 0.89 17.57 11.53
CA PRO A 194 2.01 18.45 11.20
C PRO A 194 3.33 18.15 11.93
N ASP A 195 3.30 17.30 12.97
CA ASP A 195 4.47 17.01 13.81
C ASP A 195 4.83 15.51 13.83
N GLN A 196 3.99 14.64 13.27
CA GLN A 196 4.15 13.19 13.40
C GLN A 196 3.39 12.42 12.34
N LEU A 197 3.99 11.32 11.87
CA LEU A 197 3.39 10.31 11.00
C LEU A 197 3.54 8.95 11.67
N VAL A 198 2.43 8.24 11.88
CA VAL A 198 2.41 6.89 12.46
C VAL A 198 1.54 5.97 11.62
N THR A 199 2.07 4.82 11.22
CA THR A 199 1.27 3.74 10.63
C THR A 199 1.06 2.64 11.67
N THR A 200 -0.16 2.14 11.76
CA THR A 200 -0.56 1.08 12.69
C THR A 200 -1.40 0.02 11.98
N ILE A 201 -1.39 -1.18 12.52
CA ILE A 201 -2.28 -2.26 12.15
C ILE A 201 -3.21 -2.61 13.33
N LEU A 202 -4.48 -2.89 13.03
CA LEU A 202 -5.49 -3.30 13.99
C LEU A 202 -6.20 -4.56 13.50
N GLN A 203 -6.57 -5.43 14.43
CA GLN A 203 -7.48 -6.55 14.15
C GLN A 203 -8.90 -6.02 13.95
N THR A 204 -9.72 -6.76 13.20
CA THR A 204 -11.15 -6.49 13.08
C THR A 204 -12.00 -7.46 13.89
N ASP A 205 -13.18 -7.03 14.30
CA ASP A 205 -14.23 -7.93 14.77
C ASP A 205 -14.89 -8.69 13.60
N ALA A 206 -15.91 -9.49 13.90
CA ALA A 206 -16.64 -10.27 12.90
C ALA A 206 -17.43 -9.42 11.88
N ASN A 207 -17.62 -8.13 12.14
CA ASN A 207 -18.28 -7.19 11.24
C ASN A 207 -17.29 -6.37 10.41
N GLY A 208 -15.98 -6.56 10.61
CA GLY A 208 -14.94 -5.80 9.92
C GLY A 208 -14.58 -4.47 10.61
N GLU A 209 -15.09 -4.22 11.83
CA GLU A 209 -14.80 -3.01 12.59
C GLU A 209 -13.49 -3.14 13.37
N PRO A 210 -12.65 -2.08 13.47
CA PRO A 210 -11.38 -2.14 14.18
C PRO A 210 -11.56 -2.38 15.68
N ILE A 211 -10.78 -3.31 16.23
CA ILE A 211 -10.66 -3.52 17.67
C ILE A 211 -9.53 -2.62 18.18
N GLU A 212 -9.86 -1.41 18.62
CA GLU A 212 -8.89 -0.37 19.02
C GLU A 212 -7.83 -0.85 20.05
N SER A 213 -8.17 -1.79 20.94
CA SER A 213 -7.21 -2.34 21.91
C SER A 213 -6.12 -3.23 21.30
N THR A 214 -6.21 -3.55 20.01
CA THR A 214 -5.22 -4.36 19.27
C THR A 214 -4.27 -3.51 18.43
N GLU A 215 -4.43 -2.18 18.45
CA GLU A 215 -3.60 -1.26 17.69
C GLU A 215 -2.12 -1.49 17.98
N THR A 216 -1.37 -1.79 16.93
CA THR A 216 0.07 -2.00 16.99
C THR A 216 0.74 -1.06 15.99
N GLU A 217 1.68 -0.27 16.49
CA GLU A 217 2.53 0.60 15.68
C GLU A 217 3.43 -0.23 14.77
N MET A 218 3.44 0.11 13.48
CA MET A 218 4.35 -0.48 12.50
C MET A 218 5.54 0.45 12.24
N MET A 219 5.27 1.75 12.11
CA MET A 219 6.28 2.77 11.84
C MET A 219 5.83 4.09 12.47
N ARG A 220 6.81 4.85 12.99
CA ARG A 220 6.64 6.21 13.49
C ARG A 220 7.77 7.08 12.99
N ILE A 221 7.42 8.29 12.58
CA ILE A 221 8.33 9.39 12.35
C ILE A 221 7.80 10.62 13.10
N ASP A 222 8.67 11.19 13.92
CA ASP A 222 8.44 12.47 14.59
C ASP A 222 9.19 13.55 13.83
N ARG A 223 8.50 14.66 13.56
CA ARG A 223 9.12 15.85 12.98
C ARG A 223 10.23 16.35 13.89
N ASP A 224 11.42 16.57 13.34
CA ASP A 224 12.52 17.24 14.03
C ASP A 224 12.85 18.56 13.32
N PRO A 225 12.29 19.70 13.78
CA PRO A 225 12.58 21.01 13.19
C PRO A 225 14.06 21.42 13.29
N LEU A 226 14.87 20.76 14.13
CA LEU A 226 16.30 21.02 14.23
C LEU A 226 17.11 20.25 13.19
N ASN A 227 16.57 19.14 12.66
CA ASN A 227 17.18 18.31 11.63
C ASN A 227 16.12 17.87 10.60
N PRO A 228 15.63 18.80 9.74
CA PRO A 228 14.48 18.57 8.86
C PRO A 228 14.87 17.72 7.64
N THR A 229 15.10 16.42 7.85
CA THR A 229 15.48 15.51 6.76
C THR A 229 14.30 15.13 5.88
N PHE A 230 13.06 15.34 6.31
CA PHE A 230 11.83 14.92 5.62
C PHE A 230 10.64 15.90 5.84
N ASP A 231 10.92 17.13 6.31
CA ASP A 231 9.89 18.13 6.61
C ASP A 231 9.13 18.56 5.34
N ASN A 232 9.87 18.79 4.25
CA ASN A 232 9.30 19.37 3.03
C ASN A 232 8.34 18.40 2.32
N GLU A 233 8.57 17.11 2.49
CA GLU A 233 7.84 16.04 1.83
C GLU A 233 6.60 15.62 2.61
N PHE A 234 6.65 15.63 3.95
CA PHE A 234 5.56 15.09 4.78
C PHE A 234 4.98 16.06 5.82
N PHE A 235 5.58 17.22 6.09
CA PHE A 235 5.17 18.10 7.20
C PHE A 235 4.92 19.57 6.81
N THR A 236 4.78 19.84 5.51
CA THR A 236 4.42 21.15 4.93
C THR A 236 2.93 21.34 4.71
N GLY A 237 2.13 20.29 4.85
CA GLY A 237 0.69 20.31 4.60
C GLY A 237 0.32 20.13 3.14
N ASP A 238 1.23 19.53 2.37
CA ASP A 238 0.98 19.15 0.99
C ASP A 238 -0.06 18.00 0.89
N ASP A 239 -0.75 17.95 -0.25
CA ASP A 239 -1.81 16.99 -0.54
C ASP A 239 -1.24 15.70 -1.13
N PHE A 240 -1.71 14.56 -0.62
CA PHE A 240 -1.41 13.23 -1.12
C PHE A 240 -2.68 12.52 -1.59
N TYR A 241 -2.57 11.63 -2.58
CA TYR A 241 -3.66 10.76 -3.03
C TYR A 241 -3.39 9.31 -2.68
N VAL A 242 -4.45 8.53 -2.50
CA VAL A 242 -4.41 7.11 -2.14
C VAL A 242 -4.22 6.25 -3.37
N ILE A 243 -3.47 5.16 -3.21
CA ILE A 243 -3.28 4.10 -4.20
C ILE A 243 -3.54 2.75 -3.53
N LEU A 244 -4.30 1.91 -4.22
CA LEU A 244 -4.50 0.50 -3.87
C LEU A 244 -4.13 -0.34 -5.08
N ASN A 245 -3.22 -1.30 -4.92
CA ASN A 245 -2.90 -2.25 -5.99
C ASN A 245 -2.57 -3.64 -5.46
N LEU A 246 -2.61 -4.59 -6.38
CA LEU A 246 -2.07 -5.93 -6.21
C LEU A 246 -1.03 -6.19 -7.29
N ALA A 247 0.24 -5.93 -7.01
CA ALA A 247 1.33 -6.26 -7.92
C ALA A 247 1.60 -7.78 -7.94
N VAL A 248 2.29 -8.24 -8.98
CA VAL A 248 2.73 -9.63 -9.17
C VAL A 248 4.23 -9.62 -9.48
N GLY A 249 5.02 -10.28 -8.64
CA GLY A 249 6.47 -10.26 -8.73
C GLY A 249 7.09 -8.89 -8.50
N GLY A 250 8.36 -8.74 -8.88
CA GLY A 250 9.17 -7.56 -8.63
C GLY A 250 10.18 -7.74 -7.49
N TRP A 251 10.90 -6.65 -7.18
CA TRP A 251 12.01 -6.65 -6.21
C TRP A 251 11.60 -6.92 -4.77
N PHE A 252 10.35 -6.62 -4.40
CA PHE A 252 9.87 -6.80 -3.04
C PHE A 252 9.53 -8.26 -2.73
N PRO A 253 8.72 -8.97 -3.55
CA PRO A 253 8.41 -10.36 -3.27
C PRO A 253 9.53 -11.36 -3.64
N PHE A 254 10.53 -10.96 -4.45
CA PHE A 254 11.54 -11.88 -4.96
C PHE A 254 12.96 -11.28 -4.91
N ASP A 255 13.96 -12.13 -4.66
CA ASP A 255 15.35 -11.81 -4.94
C ASP A 255 15.61 -11.90 -6.45
N VAL A 256 15.39 -10.77 -7.12
CA VAL A 256 15.63 -10.63 -8.57
C VAL A 256 17.09 -10.91 -8.93
N ASN A 257 18.07 -10.64 -8.04
CA ASN A 257 19.48 -10.91 -8.31
C ASN A 257 19.79 -12.42 -8.29
N ALA A 258 19.03 -13.19 -7.50
CA ALA A 258 19.03 -14.65 -7.54
C ALA A 258 18.23 -15.23 -8.71
N GLY A 259 17.58 -14.39 -9.54
CA GLY A 259 16.78 -14.80 -10.68
C GLY A 259 15.40 -15.33 -10.29
N GLU A 260 14.88 -14.95 -9.12
CA GLU A 260 13.61 -15.46 -8.61
C GLU A 260 12.38 -14.85 -9.31
N ASN A 261 12.50 -13.63 -9.83
CA ASN A 261 11.39 -12.90 -10.45
C ASN A 261 11.04 -13.44 -11.84
N THR A 262 10.34 -14.58 -11.86
CA THR A 262 9.90 -15.25 -13.07
C THR A 262 8.43 -15.65 -12.97
N ALA A 263 7.76 -15.72 -14.12
CA ALA A 263 6.38 -16.18 -14.16
C ALA A 263 6.19 -17.62 -13.62
N ALA A 264 7.25 -18.45 -13.61
CA ALA A 264 7.20 -19.81 -13.08
C ALA A 264 7.14 -19.85 -11.55
N ASN A 265 7.79 -18.90 -10.89
CA ASN A 265 7.82 -18.81 -9.43
C ASN A 265 6.58 -18.13 -8.83
N VAL A 266 5.71 -17.53 -9.66
CA VAL A 266 4.44 -16.97 -9.18
C VAL A 266 3.39 -18.07 -9.05
N THR A 267 3.09 -18.51 -7.83
CA THR A 267 2.05 -19.52 -7.59
C THR A 267 0.96 -19.09 -6.61
N ALA A 268 1.10 -17.92 -5.96
CA ALA A 268 0.13 -17.35 -5.00
C ALA A 268 -1.20 -16.86 -5.62
N LEU A 269 -1.49 -17.16 -6.89
CA LEU A 269 -2.66 -16.61 -7.54
C LEU A 269 -3.94 -17.15 -6.90
N PRO A 270 -4.92 -16.27 -6.57
CA PRO A 270 -6.17 -16.70 -5.99
C PRO A 270 -6.85 -17.72 -6.90
N THR A 271 -7.33 -18.81 -6.30
CA THR A 271 -8.10 -19.84 -7.02
C THR A 271 -9.35 -19.19 -7.65
N PRO A 272 -9.70 -19.51 -8.91
CA PRO A 272 -10.85 -18.92 -9.59
C PRO A 272 -12.19 -19.16 -8.89
#